data_AF-A0A0N1HBC2-F1
#
_entry.id   AF-A0A0N1HBC2-F1
#
_cell.length_a   1.000
_cell.length_b   1.000
_cell.length_c   1.000
_cell.angle_alpha   90.00
_cell.angle_beta   90.00
_cell.angle_gamma   90.00
#
_symmetry.space_group_name_H-M   'P 1'
#
loop_
_entity.id
_entity.type
_entity.pdbx_description
1 polymer ?
#
loop_
_entity_poly.entity_id
_entity_poly.type
_entity_poly.pdbx_seq_one_letter_code
_entity_poly.pdbx_strand_id
1 'polypeptide(L)'
;MYTVAGGSAYNGSYIYSHHTGAGSGIAAASTNASYAMTANLLPPAANATDDGYQVGFTFTGNQYGPWYMDVVVPDFYSSTSPVTIGGSNPPDTDGYFFGGNGLYWNSTGFFGWAICTASYDVPQLFAITNNATNLACSCVPVYLYSVPAPNPA
;
A
#
# COMPACT_ATOMS: atom_id res chain seq x y z
N MET A 1 8.21 7.44 -4.53
CA MET A 1 6.82 6.98 -4.76
C MET A 1 6.82 5.46 -4.92
N TYR A 2 5.66 4.80 -4.86
CA TYR A 2 5.55 3.39 -5.31
C TYR A 2 4.85 3.28 -6.64
N THR A 3 5.35 2.39 -7.48
CA THR A 3 4.70 1.94 -8.70
C THR A 3 4.37 0.46 -8.61
N VAL A 4 3.33 0.11 -9.33
CA VAL A 4 2.85 -1.24 -9.50
C VAL A 4 3.55 -1.86 -10.69
N ALA A 5 4.06 -3.09 -10.55
CA ALA A 5 4.46 -3.92 -11.67
C ALA A 5 3.95 -5.36 -11.49
N GLY A 6 3.80 -6.09 -12.59
CA GLY A 6 2.98 -7.32 -12.60
C GLY A 6 1.48 -6.98 -12.69
N GLY A 7 0.69 -7.88 -13.27
CA GLY A 7 -0.70 -7.59 -13.62
C GLY A 7 -0.81 -6.54 -14.72
N SER A 8 -0.94 -6.97 -15.98
CA SER A 8 -0.81 -6.08 -17.17
C SER A 8 -1.72 -4.84 -17.14
N ALA A 9 -2.85 -4.90 -16.43
CA ALA A 9 -3.80 -3.79 -16.31
C ALA A 9 -3.32 -2.63 -15.42
N TYR A 10 -2.41 -2.89 -14.47
CA TYR A 10 -2.01 -1.89 -13.47
C TYR A 10 -0.53 -1.54 -13.51
N ASN A 11 0.25 -2.18 -14.38
CA ASN A 11 1.66 -1.89 -14.54
C ASN A 11 1.92 -0.40 -14.82
N GLY A 12 2.82 0.22 -14.07
CA GLY A 12 3.12 1.65 -14.12
C GLY A 12 2.14 2.55 -13.34
N SER A 13 1.15 1.98 -12.65
CA SER A 13 0.28 2.76 -11.77
C SER A 13 1.00 3.16 -10.49
N TYR A 14 0.66 4.32 -9.95
CA TYR A 14 1.16 4.84 -8.69
C TYR A 14 0.17 4.60 -7.55
N ILE A 15 0.69 4.29 -6.37
CA ILE A 15 -0.12 4.16 -5.16
C ILE A 15 -0.34 5.53 -4.52
N TYR A 16 -1.58 5.83 -4.15
CA TYR A 16 -1.98 7.08 -3.51
C TYR A 16 -3.07 6.86 -2.44
N SER A 17 -3.25 7.86 -1.58
CA SER A 17 -4.37 7.88 -0.61
C SER A 17 -5.63 8.42 -1.29
N HIS A 18 -6.64 7.58 -1.45
CA HIS A 18 -7.95 8.00 -1.94
C HIS A 18 -8.90 8.27 -0.78
N HIS A 19 -9.40 9.51 -0.72
CA HIS A 19 -10.29 9.96 0.34
C HIS A 19 -11.71 9.44 0.12
N THR A 20 -12.22 8.64 1.07
CA THR A 20 -13.56 8.03 1.02
C THR A 20 -14.64 8.83 1.73
N GLY A 21 -14.30 9.99 2.32
CA GLY A 21 -15.18 10.73 3.24
C GLY A 21 -15.03 10.33 4.70
N ALA A 22 -14.17 9.34 5.00
CA ALA A 22 -13.79 8.91 6.35
C ALA A 22 -12.29 9.15 6.59
N GLY A 23 -11.88 9.32 7.86
CA GLY A 23 -10.55 9.82 8.25
C GLY A 23 -9.32 9.05 7.74
N SER A 24 -9.47 7.77 7.38
CA SER A 24 -8.42 6.96 6.75
C SER A 24 -8.74 6.76 5.27
N GLY A 25 -7.82 7.20 4.39
CA GLY A 25 -7.92 6.97 2.95
C GLY A 25 -7.58 5.54 2.59
N ILE A 26 -8.23 5.00 1.56
CA ILE A 26 -7.85 3.70 0.99
C ILE A 26 -6.60 3.85 0.14
N ALA A 27 -5.72 2.85 0.15
CA ALA A 27 -4.60 2.81 -0.77
C ALA A 27 -5.12 2.45 -2.16
N ALA A 28 -5.13 3.41 -3.07
CA ALA A 28 -5.63 3.24 -4.43
C ALA A 28 -4.48 3.30 -5.46
N ALA A 29 -4.72 2.76 -6.65
CA ALA A 29 -3.77 2.77 -7.75
C ALA A 29 -4.30 3.60 -8.93
N SER A 30 -3.46 4.45 -9.51
CA SER A 30 -3.78 5.28 -10.67
C SER A 30 -2.57 5.45 -11.58
N THR A 31 -2.78 5.49 -12.89
CA THR A 31 -1.72 5.84 -13.85
C THR A 31 -1.36 7.33 -13.82
N ASN A 32 -2.16 8.16 -13.13
CA ASN A 32 -1.86 9.58 -12.97
C ASN A 32 -0.89 9.80 -11.79
N ALA A 33 0.37 10.10 -12.12
CA ALA A 33 1.42 10.41 -11.15
C ALA A 33 1.09 11.62 -10.25
N SER A 34 0.23 12.55 -10.69
CA SER A 34 -0.08 13.75 -9.91
C SER A 34 -0.90 13.46 -8.64
N TYR A 35 -1.47 12.27 -8.50
CA TYR A 35 -2.16 11.84 -7.28
C TYR A 35 -1.21 11.23 -6.25
N ALA A 36 -0.03 10.81 -6.68
CA ALA A 36 0.91 10.09 -5.83
C ALA A 36 1.66 11.04 -4.88
N MET A 37 1.84 10.59 -3.64
CA MET A 37 2.69 11.22 -2.66
C MET A 37 4.08 10.58 -2.65
N THR A 38 5.06 11.29 -2.09
CA THR A 38 6.39 10.71 -1.87
C THR A 38 6.30 9.69 -0.74
N ALA A 39 6.52 8.42 -1.06
CA ALA A 39 6.66 7.36 -0.08
C ALA A 39 8.11 7.26 0.39
N ASN A 40 8.31 7.18 1.71
CA ASN A 40 9.60 7.01 2.37
C ASN A 40 9.54 5.83 3.35
N LEU A 41 10.67 5.13 3.49
CA LEU A 41 10.86 4.24 4.62
C LEU A 41 11.24 5.07 5.84
N LEU A 42 10.47 4.92 6.90
CA LEU A 42 10.67 5.54 8.19
C LEU A 42 11.12 4.47 9.19
N PRO A 43 11.86 4.83 10.24
CA PRO A 43 12.24 3.90 11.30
C PRO A 43 11.02 3.16 11.89
N PRO A 44 11.22 1.98 12.50
CA PRO A 44 10.16 1.28 13.23
C PRO A 44 9.50 2.22 14.25
N ALA A 45 8.19 2.09 14.44
CA ALA A 45 7.49 2.83 15.48
C ALA A 45 7.92 2.32 16.87
N ALA A 46 7.83 3.17 17.90
CA ALA A 46 8.18 2.80 19.27
C ALA A 46 7.38 1.60 19.82
N ASN A 47 6.23 1.30 19.23
CA ASN A 47 5.36 0.18 19.58
C ASN A 47 5.33 -0.92 18.51
N ALA A 48 6.23 -0.88 17.51
CA ALA A 48 6.31 -1.95 16.53
C ALA A 48 6.74 -3.26 17.23
N THR A 49 6.11 -4.36 16.86
CA THR A 49 6.45 -5.69 17.40
C THR A 49 7.64 -6.32 16.69
N ASP A 50 7.99 -5.78 15.52
CA ASP A 50 9.08 -6.23 14.67
C ASP A 50 9.99 -5.08 14.21
N ASP A 51 11.21 -5.41 13.79
CA ASP A 51 12.23 -4.48 13.28
C ASP A 51 11.91 -3.93 11.87
N GLY A 52 10.65 -3.99 11.42
CA GLY A 52 10.19 -3.54 10.12
C GLY A 52 10.20 -2.01 9.96
N TYR A 53 10.57 -1.52 8.79
CA TYR A 53 10.42 -0.10 8.47
C TYR A 53 8.96 0.27 8.32
N GLN A 54 8.62 1.52 8.63
CA GLN A 54 7.30 2.07 8.37
C GLN A 54 7.26 2.71 6.98
N VAL A 55 6.12 2.61 6.30
CA VAL A 55 5.93 3.29 5.02
C VAL A 55 5.15 4.56 5.26
N GLY A 56 5.82 5.71 5.15
CA GLY A 56 5.20 7.03 5.30
C GLY A 56 5.07 7.75 3.97
N PHE A 57 3.89 8.28 3.69
CA PHE A 57 3.62 9.13 2.54
C PHE A 57 3.62 10.60 2.94
N THR A 58 4.29 11.44 2.16
CA THR A 58 4.33 12.89 2.36
C THR A 58 4.05 13.64 1.07
N PHE A 59 3.41 14.80 1.18
CA PHE A 59 3.28 15.71 0.06
C PHE A 59 4.64 16.26 -0.36
N THR A 60 4.74 16.72 -1.61
CA THR A 60 5.95 17.32 -2.18
C THR A 60 6.54 18.36 -1.23
N GLY A 61 7.85 18.28 -0.99
CA GLY A 61 8.55 19.15 -0.06
C GLY A 61 8.38 18.77 1.43
N ASN A 62 7.87 17.58 1.74
CA ASN A 62 7.70 17.08 3.11
C ASN A 62 6.81 17.97 4.01
N GLN A 63 5.92 18.75 3.40
CA GLN A 63 5.15 19.79 4.12
C GLN A 63 4.02 19.23 4.98
N TYR A 64 3.46 18.08 4.59
CA TYR A 64 2.36 17.42 5.30
C TYR A 64 2.59 15.90 5.31
N GLY A 65 2.46 15.29 6.49
CA GLY A 65 2.69 13.86 6.75
C GLY A 65 3.53 13.63 8.02
N PRO A 66 3.98 12.38 8.28
CA PRO A 66 3.78 11.20 7.44
C PRO A 66 2.36 10.64 7.56
N TRP A 67 1.80 10.21 6.43
CA TRP A 67 0.60 9.39 6.37
C TRP A 67 1.03 7.94 6.25
N TYR A 68 0.72 7.12 7.25
CA TYR A 68 1.22 5.76 7.29
C TYR A 68 0.41 4.85 6.39
N MET A 69 1.11 3.97 5.68
CA MET A 69 0.51 2.77 5.10
C MET A 69 0.23 1.78 6.22
N ASP A 70 -0.97 1.21 6.22
CA ASP A 70 -1.39 0.23 7.21
C ASP A 70 -2.22 -0.87 6.53
N VAL A 71 -1.89 -2.12 6.83
CA VAL A 71 -2.69 -3.28 6.40
C VAL A 71 -3.78 -3.52 7.44
N VAL A 72 -5.01 -3.16 7.09
CA VAL A 72 -6.16 -3.40 7.97
C VAL A 72 -6.42 -4.89 7.99
N VAL A 73 -6.06 -5.55 9.09
CA VAL A 73 -6.26 -7.00 9.25
C VAL A 73 -7.77 -7.32 9.30
N PRO A 74 -8.34 -7.97 8.27
CA PRO A 74 -9.72 -8.43 8.24
C PRO A 74 -9.81 -9.81 8.91
N ASP A 75 -11.04 -10.27 9.12
CA ASP A 75 -11.31 -11.54 9.77
C ASP A 75 -10.84 -12.78 8.97
N PHE A 76 -10.92 -13.94 9.63
CA PHE A 76 -10.50 -15.25 9.13
C PHE A 76 -11.20 -15.73 7.83
N TYR A 77 -12.18 -14.98 7.29
CA TYR A 77 -12.97 -15.40 6.12
C TYR A 77 -12.53 -14.75 4.81
N SER A 78 -11.66 -13.76 4.85
CA SER A 78 -11.17 -13.08 3.64
C SER A 78 -9.77 -13.56 3.23
N SER A 79 -9.53 -13.62 1.91
CA SER A 79 -8.20 -13.92 1.35
C SER A 79 -7.31 -12.71 1.17
N THR A 80 -7.86 -11.52 1.42
CA THR A 80 -7.22 -10.25 1.17
C THR A 80 -7.57 -9.23 2.24
N SER A 81 -6.58 -8.49 2.68
CA SER A 81 -6.67 -7.41 3.66
C SER A 81 -6.58 -6.06 2.97
N PRO A 82 -7.53 -5.13 3.18
CA PRO A 82 -7.45 -3.81 2.58
C PRO A 82 -6.24 -3.04 3.11
N VAL A 83 -5.57 -2.32 2.24
CA VAL A 83 -4.48 -1.41 2.60
C VAL A 83 -5.02 0.01 2.65
N THR A 84 -4.62 0.75 3.67
CA THR A 84 -5.00 2.15 3.85
C THR A 84 -3.77 3.04 3.88
N ILE A 85 -3.94 4.30 3.50
CA ILE A 85 -2.95 5.36 3.64
C ILE A 85 -3.67 6.57 4.22
N GLY A 86 -3.31 6.98 5.43
CA GLY A 86 -4.01 8.06 6.12
C GLY A 86 -3.14 8.77 7.16
N GLY A 87 -3.45 10.04 7.41
CA GLY A 87 -2.77 10.81 8.46
C GLY A 87 -3.15 10.38 9.88
N SER A 88 -4.32 9.73 10.05
CA SER A 88 -4.75 9.12 11.31
C SER A 88 -4.36 7.66 11.45
N ASN A 89 -3.74 7.05 10.42
CA ASN A 89 -3.34 5.66 10.50
C ASN A 89 -2.23 5.51 11.56
N PRO A 90 -2.32 4.50 12.44
CA PRO A 90 -1.17 4.13 13.23
C PRO A 90 -0.06 3.60 12.30
N PRO A 91 1.19 3.61 12.77
CA PRO A 91 2.22 2.77 12.16
C PRO A 91 1.79 1.30 12.20
N ASP A 92 2.08 0.58 11.12
CA ASP A 92 1.79 -0.84 10.98
C ASP A 92 2.63 -1.64 11.98
N THR A 93 2.02 -2.58 12.71
CA THR A 93 2.70 -3.32 13.79
C THR A 93 3.77 -4.26 13.28
N ASP A 94 3.52 -4.87 12.12
CA ASP A 94 4.41 -5.86 11.50
C ASP A 94 5.49 -5.13 10.69
N GLY A 95 5.12 -4.01 10.06
CA GLY A 95 6.04 -3.16 9.31
C GLY A 95 6.43 -3.74 7.95
N TYR A 96 7.42 -3.13 7.30
CA TYR A 96 7.73 -3.37 5.89
C TYR A 96 9.23 -3.49 5.61
N PHE A 97 9.56 -4.18 4.52
CA PHE A 97 10.93 -4.28 4.01
C PHE A 97 10.95 -4.44 2.49
N PHE A 98 12.10 -4.25 1.86
CA PHE A 98 12.28 -4.54 0.43
C PHE A 98 12.95 -5.89 0.22
N GLY A 99 12.34 -6.74 -0.60
CA GLY A 99 12.87 -8.01 -1.08
C GLY A 99 13.06 -8.01 -2.60
N GLY A 100 13.34 -9.19 -3.17
CA GLY A 100 13.60 -9.35 -4.60
C GLY A 100 12.45 -8.92 -5.53
N ASN A 101 11.20 -8.98 -5.03
CA ASN A 101 10.00 -8.57 -5.77
C ASN A 101 9.36 -7.27 -5.23
N GLY A 102 10.17 -6.36 -4.68
CA GLY A 102 9.69 -5.05 -4.23
C GLY A 102 9.39 -4.98 -2.73
N LEU A 103 8.39 -4.19 -2.35
CA LEU A 103 7.97 -3.99 -0.96
C LEU A 103 7.26 -5.25 -0.44
N TYR A 104 7.57 -5.65 0.79
CA TYR A 104 6.95 -6.74 1.53
C TYR A 104 6.39 -6.21 2.84
N TRP A 105 5.26 -6.78 3.25
CA TRP A 105 4.72 -6.63 4.60
C TRP A 105 5.27 -7.76 5.46
N ASN A 106 5.82 -7.44 6.63
CA ASN A 106 6.53 -8.38 7.50
C ASN A 106 5.59 -9.20 8.40
N SER A 107 4.44 -9.60 7.85
CA SER A 107 3.48 -10.45 8.55
C SER A 107 3.66 -11.90 8.13
N THR A 108 3.55 -12.83 9.08
CA THR A 108 3.61 -14.28 8.80
C THR A 108 2.49 -14.75 7.86
N GLY A 109 1.39 -13.99 7.78
CA GLY A 109 0.28 -14.24 6.87
C GLY A 109 0.43 -13.61 5.49
N PHE A 110 1.52 -12.88 5.19
CA PHE A 110 1.65 -12.16 3.92
C PHE A 110 2.11 -13.06 2.77
N PHE A 111 1.31 -13.12 1.70
CA PHE A 111 1.60 -13.89 0.48
C PHE A 111 1.84 -13.03 -0.76
N GLY A 112 1.66 -11.71 -0.67
CA GLY A 112 1.89 -10.78 -1.77
C GLY A 112 0.88 -9.64 -1.81
N TRP A 113 0.98 -8.79 -2.82
CA TRP A 113 0.05 -7.69 -3.04
C TRP A 113 -0.93 -8.03 -4.16
N ALA A 114 -2.13 -7.48 -4.08
CA ALA A 114 -3.11 -7.51 -5.16
C ALA A 114 -3.75 -6.14 -5.34
N ILE A 115 -4.15 -5.82 -6.56
CA ILE A 115 -5.06 -4.71 -6.84
C ILE A 115 -6.41 -5.28 -7.24
N CYS A 116 -7.45 -4.85 -6.54
CA CYS A 116 -8.82 -5.27 -6.80
C CYS A 116 -9.67 -4.06 -7.21
N THR A 117 -10.61 -4.26 -8.13
CA THR A 117 -11.71 -3.30 -8.33
C THR A 117 -12.73 -3.52 -7.20
N ALA A 118 -12.64 -2.71 -6.14
CA ALA A 118 -13.48 -2.81 -4.94
C ALA A 118 -14.47 -1.63 -4.84
N SER A 119 -15.17 -1.52 -3.71
CA SER A 119 -16.44 -0.79 -3.49
C SER A 119 -16.47 0.73 -3.75
N TYR A 120 -15.36 1.35 -4.15
CA TYR A 120 -15.23 2.81 -4.30
C TYR A 120 -14.96 3.25 -5.75
N ASP A 121 -15.24 2.38 -6.73
CA ASP A 121 -15.02 2.63 -8.16
C ASP A 121 -13.58 3.04 -8.54
N VAL A 122 -12.63 2.73 -7.67
CA VAL A 122 -11.19 2.91 -7.90
C VAL A 122 -10.44 1.60 -7.65
N PRO A 123 -9.36 1.31 -8.40
CA PRO A 123 -8.49 0.17 -8.13
C PRO A 123 -7.82 0.33 -6.76
N GLN A 124 -7.97 -0.67 -5.89
CA GLN A 124 -7.53 -0.61 -4.50
C GLN A 124 -6.47 -1.66 -4.22
N LEU A 125 -5.47 -1.31 -3.43
CA LEU A 125 -4.40 -2.18 -2.98
C LEU A 125 -4.85 -3.03 -1.79
N PHE A 126 -4.55 -4.32 -1.86
CA PHE A 126 -4.80 -5.31 -0.82
C PHE A 126 -3.53 -6.12 -0.54
N ALA A 127 -3.31 -6.49 0.71
CA ALA A 127 -2.39 -7.56 1.07
C ALA A 127 -3.09 -8.91 0.90
N ILE A 128 -2.44 -9.89 0.28
CA ILE A 128 -2.91 -11.27 0.21
C ILE A 128 -2.53 -11.93 1.53
N THR A 129 -3.52 -12.35 2.33
CA THR A 129 -3.31 -12.79 3.71
C THR A 129 -3.61 -14.25 3.97
N ASN A 130 -3.97 -15.00 2.93
CA ASN A 130 -3.97 -16.44 2.97
C ASN A 130 -3.36 -17.01 1.68
N ASN A 131 -2.96 -18.28 1.74
CA ASN A 131 -2.47 -19.01 0.57
C ASN A 131 -3.62 -19.42 -0.37
N ALA A 132 -4.78 -18.74 -0.33
CA ALA A 132 -5.87 -19.10 -1.23
C ALA A 132 -5.47 -18.73 -2.65
N THR A 133 -5.33 -19.75 -3.49
CA THR A 133 -5.05 -19.64 -4.93
C THR A 133 -6.18 -18.95 -5.71
N ASN A 134 -7.29 -18.62 -5.05
CA ASN A 134 -8.46 -17.96 -5.64
C ASN A 134 -8.66 -16.60 -4.99
N LEU A 135 -7.96 -15.58 -5.51
CA LEU A 135 -8.39 -14.20 -5.32
C LEU A 135 -9.75 -14.02 -6.01
N ALA A 136 -10.56 -13.06 -5.56
CA ALA A 136 -11.77 -12.69 -6.30
C ALA A 136 -11.40 -12.35 -7.76
N CYS A 137 -12.28 -12.64 -8.72
CA CYS A 137 -11.99 -12.44 -10.15
C CYS A 137 -11.58 -10.99 -10.53
N SER A 138 -11.89 -10.02 -9.67
CA SER A 138 -11.52 -8.62 -9.82
C SER A 138 -10.10 -8.27 -9.35
N CYS A 139 -9.40 -9.20 -8.70
CA CYS A 139 -8.11 -8.97 -8.08
C CYS A 139 -6.97 -9.50 -8.96
N VAL A 140 -5.96 -8.66 -9.14
CA VAL A 140 -4.77 -8.99 -9.93
C VAL A 140 -3.54 -8.92 -9.01
N PRO A 141 -2.72 -9.99 -8.93
CA PRO A 141 -1.47 -9.96 -8.18
C PRO A 141 -0.50 -8.93 -8.74
N VAL A 142 0.19 -8.21 -7.84
CA VAL A 142 1.13 -7.15 -8.20
C VAL A 142 2.36 -7.14 -7.28
N TYR A 143 3.36 -6.39 -7.70
CA TYR A 143 4.55 -6.04 -6.95
C TYR A 143 4.64 -4.53 -6.82
N LEU A 144 5.12 -4.06 -5.66
CA LEU A 144 5.27 -2.63 -5.38
C LEU A 144 6.75 -2.26 -5.40
N TYR A 145 7.14 -1.44 -6.37
CA TYR A 145 8.52 -0.97 -6.53
C TYR A 145 8.64 0.50 -6.18
N SER A 146 9.74 0.90 -5.55
CA SER A 146 10.06 2.31 -5.39
C SER A 146 10.47 2.92 -6.73
N VAL A 147 10.01 4.14 -6.98
CA VAL A 147 10.46 4.96 -8.10
C VAL A 147 10.79 6.38 -7.60
N PRO A 148 11.69 7.09 -8.31
CA PRO A 148 11.98 8.49 -8.02
C PRO A 148 10.70 9.33 -8.02
N ALA A 149 10.65 10.36 -7.16
CA ALA A 149 9.59 11.37 -7.26
C ALA A 149 9.68 12.07 -8.64
N PRO A 150 8.56 12.49 -9.25
CA PRO A 150 8.62 13.26 -10.49
C PRO A 150 9.36 14.55 -10.18
N ASN A 151 10.27 14.97 -11.06
CA ASN A 151 10.94 16.25 -10.90
C ASN A 151 9.86 17.34 -10.87
N PRO A 152 9.79 18.21 -9.84
CA PRO A 152 8.91 19.36 -9.90
C PRO A 152 9.40 20.23 -11.06
N ALA A 153 8.60 20.32 -12.11
CA ALA A 153 8.84 21.24 -13.22
C ALA A 153 8.71 22.69 -12.75
#